data_AF-A0A6V7M508-F1
#
_entry.id   AF-A0A6V7M508-F1
#
_cell.length_a   1.000
_cell.length_b   1.000
_cell.length_c   1.000
_cell.angle_alpha   90.00
_cell.angle_beta   90.00
_cell.angle_gamma   90.00
#
_symmetry.space_group_name_H-M   'P 1'
#
loop_
_entity.id
_entity.type
_entity.pdbx_description
1 polymer ?
#
loop_
_entity_poly.entity_id
_entity_poly.type
_entity_poly.pdbx_seq_one_letter_code
_entity_poly.pdbx_strand_id
1 'polypeptide(L)'
;AETAANRICKVLKVNQENERLMEEYERLASDLLEWIRRTMPWLASRQTDNSLAGCQKKLEEYRTYRRKHKPPRVEQKAKLETNFNTLQTKLRLSNRPAYMPTEGKMVSDINKAWKGLELAEKAFEEWLLSEMMRLERLEHLAQKFKHKADAHEDWTAGKEEMLTSQHFRQCKLNELKALKKKHEAFESDLAAHQDRVEQIAAIAQEL
;
A
#
# COMPACT_ATOMS: atom_id res chain seq x y z
N ALA A 1 -28.16 35.38 -54.09
CA ALA A 1 -28.26 35.54 -52.62
C ALA A 1 -28.11 34.21 -51.89
N GLU A 2 -28.79 33.15 -52.33
CA GLU A 2 -28.81 31.82 -51.70
C GLU A 2 -27.43 31.14 -51.54
N THR A 3 -26.54 31.26 -52.53
CA THR A 3 -25.18 30.70 -52.48
C THR A 3 -24.28 31.32 -51.40
N ALA A 4 -24.48 32.61 -51.09
CA ALA A 4 -23.73 33.30 -50.04
C ALA A 4 -24.24 32.89 -48.64
N ALA A 5 -25.56 32.79 -48.48
CA ALA A 5 -26.19 32.31 -47.25
C ALA A 5 -25.76 30.86 -46.93
N ASN A 6 -25.72 29.98 -47.93
CA ASN A 6 -25.27 28.59 -47.75
C ASN A 6 -23.80 28.48 -47.32
N ARG A 7 -22.92 29.36 -47.84
CA ARG A 7 -21.50 29.42 -47.42
C ARG A 7 -21.36 29.90 -45.98
N ILE A 8 -22.10 30.94 -45.60
CA ILE A 8 -22.10 31.46 -44.22
C ILE A 8 -22.61 30.39 -43.25
N CYS A 9 -23.73 29.73 -43.56
CA CYS A 9 -24.26 28.61 -42.75
C CYS A 9 -23.23 27.48 -42.56
N LYS A 10 -22.46 27.13 -43.59
CA LYS A 10 -21.42 26.10 -43.48
C LYS A 10 -20.28 26.52 -42.54
N VAL A 11 -19.82 27.77 -42.63
CA VAL A 11 -18.77 28.30 -41.75
C VAL A 11 -19.25 28.39 -40.30
N LEU A 12 -20.49 28.82 -40.07
CA LEU A 12 -21.09 28.88 -38.74
C LEU A 12 -21.18 27.50 -38.09
N LYS A 13 -21.58 26.46 -38.83
CA LYS A 13 -21.61 25.07 -38.32
C LYS A 13 -20.22 24.59 -37.88
N VAL A 14 -19.19 24.83 -38.69
CA VAL A 14 -17.81 24.47 -38.35
C VAL A 14 -17.33 25.22 -37.10
N ASN A 15 -17.70 26.48 -36.94
CA ASN A 15 -17.40 27.26 -35.73
C ASN A 15 -18.06 26.67 -34.49
N GLN A 16 -19.36 26.39 -34.55
CA GLN A 16 -20.10 25.79 -33.44
C GLN A 16 -19.53 24.42 -33.05
N GLU A 17 -19.11 23.61 -34.02
CA GLU A 17 -18.44 22.34 -33.73
C GLU A 17 -17.10 22.54 -33.01
N ASN A 18 -16.30 23.53 -33.44
CA ASN A 18 -15.03 23.83 -32.80
C ASN A 18 -15.24 24.34 -31.37
N GLU A 19 -16.24 25.21 -31.13
CA GLU A 19 -16.63 25.68 -29.80
C GLU A 19 -17.01 24.52 -28.89
N ARG A 20 -17.85 23.60 -29.37
CA ARG A 20 -18.20 22.38 -28.62
C ARG A 20 -16.98 21.51 -28.28
N LEU A 21 -16.03 21.38 -29.20
CA LEU A 21 -14.79 20.62 -28.96
C LEU A 21 -13.89 21.33 -27.94
N MET A 22 -13.83 22.66 -27.94
CA MET A 22 -13.10 23.46 -26.95
C MET A 22 -13.73 23.31 -25.56
N GLU A 23 -15.05 23.46 -25.45
CA GLU A 23 -15.78 23.29 -24.19
C GLU A 23 -15.63 21.87 -23.62
N GLU A 24 -15.77 20.84 -24.47
CA GLU A 24 -15.58 19.46 -24.04
C GLU A 24 -14.13 19.21 -23.59
N TYR A 25 -13.13 19.76 -24.29
CA TYR A 25 -11.73 19.68 -23.84
C TYR A 25 -11.55 20.31 -22.45
N GLU A 26 -12.03 21.54 -22.25
CA GLU A 26 -11.92 22.28 -21.00
C GLU A 26 -12.62 21.57 -19.84
N ARG A 27 -13.80 21.03 -20.08
CA ARG A 27 -14.57 20.24 -19.12
C ARG A 27 -13.82 18.97 -18.71
N LEU A 28 -13.34 18.19 -19.69
CA LEU A 28 -12.60 16.96 -19.43
C LEU A 28 -11.26 17.23 -18.73
N ALA A 29 -10.55 18.30 -19.12
CA ALA A 29 -9.29 18.70 -18.51
C ALA A 29 -9.48 19.07 -17.04
N SER A 30 -10.51 19.87 -16.74
CA SER A 30 -10.79 20.33 -15.38
C SER A 30 -11.15 19.17 -14.46
N ASP A 31 -12.07 18.30 -14.88
CA ASP A 31 -12.49 17.13 -14.11
C ASP A 31 -11.34 16.14 -13.88
N LEU A 32 -10.50 15.90 -14.90
CA LEU A 32 -9.33 15.03 -14.78
C LEU A 32 -8.30 15.61 -13.79
N LEU A 33 -7.96 16.90 -13.92
CA LEU A 33 -6.99 17.55 -13.03
C LEU A 33 -7.51 17.64 -11.59
N GLU A 34 -8.79 17.91 -11.39
CA GLU A 34 -9.42 17.92 -10.07
C GLU A 34 -9.38 16.52 -9.44
N TRP A 35 -9.70 15.48 -10.20
CA TRP A 35 -9.62 14.11 -9.74
C TRP A 35 -8.18 13.72 -9.35
N ILE A 36 -7.18 14.09 -10.15
CA ILE A 36 -5.76 13.87 -9.81
C ILE A 36 -5.44 14.58 -8.48
N ARG A 37 -5.77 15.87 -8.36
CA ARG A 37 -5.49 16.65 -7.14
C ARG A 37 -6.14 16.05 -5.89
N ARG A 38 -7.34 15.49 -6.01
CA ARG A 38 -8.05 14.81 -4.90
C ARG A 38 -7.45 13.45 -4.56
N THR A 39 -6.96 12.72 -5.55
CA THR A 39 -6.40 11.36 -5.38
C THR A 39 -4.97 11.40 -4.84
N MET A 40 -4.20 12.43 -5.20
CA MET A 40 -2.79 12.56 -4.79
C MET A 40 -2.56 12.48 -3.27
N PRO A 41 -3.32 13.19 -2.40
CA PRO A 41 -3.16 13.07 -0.95
C PRO A 41 -3.45 11.66 -0.42
N TRP A 42 -4.42 10.96 -1.01
CA TRP A 42 -4.74 9.59 -0.61
C TRP A 42 -3.60 8.62 -0.95
N LEU A 43 -3.01 8.73 -2.14
CA LEU A 43 -1.81 7.96 -2.52
C LEU A 43 -0.56 8.36 -1.74
N ALA A 44 -0.47 9.62 -1.29
CA ALA A 44 0.61 10.09 -0.43
C ALA A 44 0.46 9.65 1.04
N SER A 45 -0.75 9.25 1.45
CA SER A 45 -1.03 8.81 2.82
C SER A 45 -0.47 7.41 3.09
N ARG A 46 0.74 7.38 3.62
CA ARG A 46 1.47 6.16 4.04
C ARG A 46 1.22 5.77 5.50
N GLN A 47 0.05 6.10 6.03
CA GLN A 47 -0.30 5.78 7.42
C GLN A 47 -1.27 4.61 7.47
N THR A 48 -0.93 3.57 8.22
CA THR A 48 -1.82 2.48 8.65
C THR A 48 -1.89 2.48 10.17
N ASP A 49 -2.84 1.75 10.72
CA ASP A 49 -2.96 1.44 12.15
C ASP A 49 -1.89 0.43 12.63
N ASN A 50 -0.82 0.21 11.85
CA ASN A 50 0.20 -0.82 12.06
C ASN A 50 -0.37 -2.23 12.27
N SER A 51 -1.58 -2.50 11.76
CA SER A 51 -2.20 -3.82 11.81
C SER A 51 -2.24 -4.46 10.42
N LEU A 52 -2.13 -5.79 10.37
CA LEU A 52 -2.26 -6.54 9.13
C LEU A 52 -3.65 -6.32 8.51
N ALA A 53 -4.70 -6.25 9.33
CA ALA A 53 -6.07 -6.00 8.89
C ALA A 53 -6.23 -4.62 8.23
N GLY A 54 -5.65 -3.57 8.81
CA GLY A 54 -5.67 -2.22 8.23
C GLY A 54 -4.88 -2.15 6.92
N CYS A 55 -3.75 -2.85 6.83
CA CYS A 55 -2.97 -2.96 5.60
C CYS A 55 -3.74 -3.71 4.50
N GLN A 56 -4.39 -4.84 4.84
CA GLN A 56 -5.27 -5.59 3.94
C GLN A 56 -6.45 -4.75 3.44
N LYS A 57 -7.08 -3.96 4.32
CA LYS A 57 -8.15 -3.05 3.93
C LYS A 57 -7.67 -2.02 2.90
N LYS A 58 -6.50 -1.41 3.13
CA LYS A 58 -5.89 -0.48 2.17
C LYS A 58 -5.57 -1.15 0.83
N LEU A 59 -5.11 -2.40 0.85
CA LEU A 59 -4.89 -3.17 -0.38
C LEU A 59 -6.17 -3.32 -1.19
N GLU A 60 -7.29 -3.59 -0.53
CA GLU A 60 -8.57 -3.79 -1.19
C GLU A 60 -9.16 -2.48 -1.73
N GLU A 61 -8.97 -1.38 -1.01
CA GLU A 61 -9.24 -0.02 -1.52
C GLU A 61 -8.38 0.27 -2.76
N TYR A 62 -7.09 -0.05 -2.74
CA TYR A 62 -6.19 0.13 -3.88
C TYR A 62 -6.54 -0.75 -5.08
N ARG A 63 -6.93 -2.01 -4.87
CA ARG A 63 -7.46 -2.88 -5.93
C ARG A 63 -8.74 -2.33 -6.54
N THR A 64 -9.64 -1.81 -5.71
CA THR A 64 -10.88 -1.18 -6.17
C THR A 64 -10.58 0.08 -6.99
N TYR A 65 -9.66 0.92 -6.52
CA TYR A 65 -9.13 2.07 -7.25
C TYR A 65 -8.62 1.68 -8.64
N ARG A 66 -7.74 0.67 -8.73
CA ARG A 66 -7.15 0.22 -10.00
C ARG A 66 -8.15 -0.41 -10.97
N ARG A 67 -9.16 -1.13 -10.45
CA ARG A 67 -10.13 -1.87 -11.29
C ARG A 67 -11.35 -1.04 -11.70
N LYS A 68 -11.79 -0.10 -10.86
CA LYS A 68 -13.04 0.64 -11.08
C LYS A 68 -12.82 2.13 -11.33
N HIS A 69 -11.97 2.78 -10.53
CA HIS A 69 -11.85 4.25 -10.55
C HIS A 69 -10.84 4.76 -11.56
N LYS A 70 -9.70 4.09 -11.74
CA LYS A 70 -8.64 4.49 -12.67
C LYS A 70 -8.99 4.29 -14.16
N PRO A 71 -9.59 3.15 -14.60
CA PRO A 71 -9.86 2.92 -16.03
C PRO A 71 -10.65 4.03 -16.75
N PRO A 72 -11.78 4.56 -16.20
CA PRO A 72 -12.50 5.64 -16.89
C PRO A 72 -11.68 6.94 -17.00
N ARG A 73 -10.71 7.16 -16.11
CA ARG A 73 -9.81 8.32 -16.14
C ARG A 73 -8.73 8.19 -17.22
N VAL A 74 -8.28 6.96 -17.50
CA VAL A 74 -7.41 6.65 -18.64
C VAL A 74 -8.14 6.94 -19.95
N GLU A 75 -9.40 6.49 -20.07
CA GLU A 75 -10.24 6.76 -21.25
C GLU A 75 -10.49 8.26 -21.42
N GLN A 76 -10.76 8.97 -20.32
CA GLN A 76 -10.92 10.43 -20.32
C GLN A 76 -9.66 11.14 -20.83
N LYS A 77 -8.47 10.74 -20.37
CA LYS A 77 -7.19 11.29 -20.85
C LYS A 77 -7.01 11.05 -22.35
N ALA A 78 -7.28 9.83 -22.83
CA ALA A 78 -7.18 9.49 -24.25
C ALA A 78 -8.18 10.29 -25.12
N LYS A 79 -9.42 10.45 -24.63
CA LYS A 79 -10.45 11.26 -25.29
C LYS A 79 -10.04 12.74 -25.36
N LEU A 80 -9.45 13.27 -24.30
CA LEU A 80 -8.95 14.64 -24.24
C LEU A 80 -7.83 14.89 -25.27
N GLU A 81 -6.87 13.98 -25.38
CA GLU A 81 -5.80 14.07 -26.38
C GLU A 81 -6.35 13.98 -27.81
N THR A 82 -7.32 13.09 -28.03
CA THR A 82 -8.00 12.94 -29.32
C THR A 82 -8.76 14.21 -29.72
N ASN A 83 -9.53 14.79 -28.78
CA ASN A 83 -10.26 16.04 -28.99
C ASN A 83 -9.30 17.18 -29.34
N PHE A 84 -8.18 17.30 -28.62
CA PHE A 84 -7.17 18.31 -28.89
C PHE A 84 -6.55 18.16 -30.27
N ASN A 85 -6.11 16.95 -30.64
CA ASN A 85 -5.49 16.67 -31.93
C ASN A 85 -6.45 16.91 -33.11
N THR A 86 -7.73 16.54 -32.91
CA THR A 86 -8.79 16.77 -33.89
C THR A 86 -9.04 18.28 -34.08
N LEU A 87 -9.16 19.02 -32.98
CA LEU A 87 -9.39 20.46 -33.01
C LEU A 87 -8.20 21.20 -33.65
N GLN A 88 -6.96 20.85 -33.29
CA GLN A 88 -5.75 21.42 -33.91
C GLN A 88 -5.73 21.19 -35.43
N THR A 89 -6.07 19.97 -35.86
CA THR A 89 -6.09 19.64 -37.29
C THR A 89 -7.21 20.39 -38.02
N LYS A 90 -8.42 20.48 -37.45
CA LYS A 90 -9.54 21.25 -38.02
C LYS A 90 -9.20 22.73 -38.17
N LEU A 91 -8.56 23.34 -37.17
CA LEU A 91 -8.17 24.76 -37.20
C LEU A 91 -7.07 25.01 -38.24
N ARG A 92 -6.06 24.13 -38.32
CA ARG A 92 -5.00 24.19 -39.32
C ARG A 92 -5.55 24.12 -40.75
N LEU A 93 -6.42 23.15 -41.04
CA LEU A 93 -7.04 23.00 -42.37
C LEU A 93 -7.92 24.19 -42.75
N SER A 94 -8.44 24.91 -41.77
CA SER A 94 -9.28 26.10 -41.97
C SER A 94 -8.50 27.41 -41.98
N ASN A 95 -7.15 27.37 -41.94
CA ASN A 95 -6.26 28.53 -41.81
C ASN A 95 -6.63 29.44 -40.61
N ARG A 96 -7.03 28.84 -39.50
CA ARG A 96 -7.37 29.55 -38.25
C ARG A 96 -6.25 29.40 -37.22
N PRO A 97 -6.13 30.34 -36.26
CA PRO A 97 -5.18 30.22 -35.17
C PRO A 97 -5.35 28.89 -34.40
N ALA A 98 -4.23 28.34 -33.93
CA ALA A 98 -4.22 27.14 -33.12
C ALA A 98 -5.00 27.35 -31.81
N TYR A 99 -5.72 26.33 -31.38
CA TYR A 99 -6.37 26.36 -30.07
C TYR A 99 -5.32 26.33 -28.97
N MET A 100 -5.38 27.28 -28.04
CA MET A 100 -4.60 27.24 -26.81
C MET A 100 -5.57 27.07 -25.62
N PRO A 101 -5.50 25.95 -24.89
CA PRO A 101 -6.26 25.79 -23.65
C PRO A 101 -5.92 26.84 -22.61
N THR A 102 -6.80 26.99 -21.63
CA THR A 102 -6.56 27.84 -20.45
C THR A 102 -5.25 27.45 -19.75
N GLU A 103 -4.54 28.44 -19.18
CA GLU A 103 -3.30 28.21 -18.43
C GLU A 103 -3.47 27.13 -17.34
N GLY A 104 -2.52 26.20 -17.26
CA GLY A 104 -2.57 25.05 -16.35
C GLY A 104 -3.43 23.88 -16.82
N LYS A 105 -4.09 23.99 -17.98
CA LYS A 105 -4.84 22.89 -18.64
C LYS A 105 -4.24 22.50 -19.99
N MET A 106 -2.98 22.85 -20.24
CA MET A 106 -2.31 22.40 -21.45
C MET A 106 -2.16 20.87 -21.44
N VAL A 107 -2.13 20.25 -22.62
CA VAL A 107 -1.87 18.80 -22.75
C VAL A 107 -0.56 18.39 -22.06
N SER A 108 0.46 19.26 -22.09
CA SER A 108 1.72 19.07 -21.39
C SER A 108 1.54 19.04 -19.86
N ASP A 109 0.72 19.92 -19.30
CA ASP A 109 0.45 19.99 -17.85
C ASP A 109 -0.37 18.79 -17.39
N ILE A 110 -1.36 18.36 -18.17
CA ILE A 110 -2.14 17.15 -17.92
C ILE A 110 -1.23 15.92 -17.93
N ASN A 111 -0.31 15.82 -18.90
CA ASN A 111 0.66 14.74 -18.95
C ASN A 111 1.63 14.75 -17.76
N LYS A 112 2.08 15.93 -17.31
CA LYS A 112 2.90 16.07 -16.10
C LYS A 112 2.13 15.63 -14.85
N ALA A 113 0.89 16.10 -14.68
CA ALA A 113 0.04 15.74 -13.54
C ALA A 113 -0.26 14.22 -13.52
N TRP A 114 -0.54 13.64 -14.68
CA TRP A 114 -0.76 12.20 -14.84
C TRP A 114 0.49 11.39 -14.50
N LYS A 115 1.67 11.81 -14.98
CA LYS A 115 2.94 11.18 -14.62
C LYS A 115 3.23 11.28 -13.11
N GLY A 116 2.89 12.41 -12.49
CA GLY A 116 2.98 12.59 -11.04
C GLY A 116 2.09 11.59 -10.27
N LEU A 117 0.86 11.37 -10.76
CA LEU A 117 -0.04 10.35 -10.23
C LEU A 117 0.56 8.95 -10.34
N GLU A 118 1.07 8.56 -11.51
CA GLU A 118 1.67 7.23 -11.72
C GLU A 118 2.89 6.99 -10.81
N LEU A 119 3.70 8.02 -10.57
CA LEU A 119 4.81 7.95 -9.62
C LEU A 119 4.32 7.75 -8.19
N ALA A 120 3.28 8.48 -7.79
CA ALA A 120 2.67 8.32 -6.47
C ALA A 120 2.04 6.94 -6.28
N GLU A 121 1.38 6.40 -7.31
CA GLU A 121 0.83 5.05 -7.32
C GLU A 121 1.92 3.99 -7.15
N LYS A 122 3.02 4.11 -7.91
CA LYS A 122 4.15 3.19 -7.79
C LYS A 122 4.73 3.21 -6.37
N ALA A 123 4.98 4.40 -5.83
CA ALA A 123 5.53 4.54 -4.50
C ALA A 123 4.56 4.05 -3.40
N PHE A 124 3.26 4.20 -3.60
CA PHE A 124 2.23 3.67 -2.70
C PHE A 124 2.18 2.15 -2.74
N GLU A 125 2.26 1.54 -3.92
CA GLU A 125 2.28 0.08 -4.10
C GLU A 125 3.54 -0.54 -3.49
N GLU A 126 4.72 0.05 -3.72
CA GLU A 126 5.98 -0.37 -3.10
C GLU A 126 5.91 -0.29 -1.57
N TRP A 127 5.40 0.82 -1.03
CA TRP A 127 5.21 0.98 0.42
C TRP A 127 4.23 -0.06 0.98
N LEU A 128 3.09 -0.27 0.32
CA LEU A 128 2.05 -1.18 0.79
C LEU A 128 2.56 -2.64 0.84
N LEU A 129 3.28 -3.08 -0.19
CA LEU A 129 3.88 -4.41 -0.22
C LEU A 129 4.94 -4.59 0.87
N SER A 130 5.82 -3.59 1.05
CA SER A 130 6.81 -3.60 2.11
C SER A 130 6.18 -3.68 3.50
N GLU A 131 5.11 -2.92 3.72
CA GLU A 131 4.42 -2.88 5.02
C GLU A 131 3.67 -4.18 5.30
N MET A 132 3.04 -4.79 4.29
CA MET A 132 2.44 -6.13 4.42
C MET A 132 3.49 -7.17 4.82
N MET A 133 4.62 -7.25 4.11
CA MET A 133 5.68 -8.21 4.43
C MET A 133 6.25 -7.99 5.83
N ARG A 134 6.42 -6.72 6.24
CA ARG A 134 6.90 -6.36 7.58
C ARG A 134 5.93 -6.86 8.65
N LEU A 135 4.64 -6.62 8.47
CA LEU A 135 3.60 -7.02 9.43
C LEU A 135 3.42 -8.55 9.49
N GLU A 136 3.46 -9.24 8.36
CA GLU A 136 3.42 -10.71 8.32
C GLU A 136 4.63 -11.33 9.05
N ARG A 137 5.83 -10.78 8.85
CA ARG A 137 7.03 -11.21 9.59
C ARG A 137 6.87 -10.96 11.08
N LEU A 138 6.37 -9.79 11.47
CA LEU A 138 6.17 -9.43 12.87
C LEU A 138 5.17 -10.37 13.55
N GLU A 139 4.05 -10.67 12.89
CA GLU A 139 3.04 -11.59 13.40
C GLU A 139 3.59 -13.02 13.56
N HIS A 140 4.35 -13.50 12.58
CA HIS A 140 5.02 -14.79 12.67
C HIS A 140 6.05 -14.84 13.81
N LEU A 141 6.89 -13.81 13.96
CA LEU A 141 7.85 -13.72 15.06
C LEU A 141 7.15 -13.65 16.42
N ALA A 142 6.06 -12.88 16.53
CA ALA A 142 5.28 -12.76 17.75
C ALA A 142 4.65 -14.11 18.16
N GLN A 143 4.07 -14.84 17.20
CA GLN A 143 3.53 -16.18 17.42
C GLN A 143 4.63 -17.16 17.84
N LYS A 144 5.79 -17.13 17.18
CA LYS A 144 6.94 -17.99 17.50
C LYS A 144 7.51 -17.69 18.88
N PHE A 145 7.65 -16.40 19.23
CA PHE A 145 8.06 -15.95 20.56
C PHE A 145 7.11 -16.49 21.62
N LYS A 146 5.81 -16.22 21.45
CA LYS A 146 4.77 -16.66 22.38
C LYS A 146 4.82 -18.17 22.61
N HIS A 147 4.82 -18.97 21.53
CA HIS A 147 4.85 -20.42 21.67
C HIS A 147 6.10 -20.94 22.41
N LYS A 148 7.27 -20.37 22.12
CA LYS A 148 8.52 -20.76 22.81
C LYS A 148 8.56 -20.28 24.26
N ALA A 149 8.07 -19.08 24.54
CA ALA A 149 7.97 -18.53 25.88
C ALA A 149 7.01 -19.36 26.73
N ASP A 150 5.80 -19.64 26.25
CA ASP A 150 4.80 -20.47 26.92
C ASP A 150 5.38 -21.87 27.24
N ALA A 151 6.03 -22.52 26.26
CA ALA A 151 6.67 -23.83 26.48
C ALA A 151 7.84 -23.78 27.49
N HIS A 152 8.55 -22.66 27.58
CA HIS A 152 9.61 -22.46 28.57
C HIS A 152 9.02 -22.19 29.96
N GLU A 153 7.97 -21.37 30.06
CA GLU A 153 7.23 -21.12 31.30
C GLU A 153 6.66 -22.42 31.88
N ASP A 154 5.99 -23.23 31.04
CA ASP A 154 5.48 -24.55 31.41
C ASP A 154 6.61 -25.48 31.92
N TRP A 155 7.77 -25.45 31.27
CA TRP A 155 8.92 -26.22 31.72
C TRP A 155 9.45 -25.69 33.07
N THR A 156 9.51 -24.37 33.30
CA THR A 156 9.98 -23.80 34.57
C THR A 156 9.03 -24.00 35.75
N ALA A 157 7.74 -24.23 35.48
CA ALA A 157 6.72 -24.38 36.52
C ALA A 157 7.10 -25.46 37.55
N GLY A 158 7.09 -25.08 38.83
CA GLY A 158 7.39 -25.97 39.96
C GLY A 158 8.88 -26.31 40.19
N LYS A 159 9.79 -25.93 39.29
CA LYS A 159 11.22 -26.21 39.46
C LYS A 159 11.89 -25.40 40.54
N GLU A 160 11.52 -24.13 40.67
CA GLU A 160 12.04 -23.26 41.74
C GLU A 160 11.65 -23.79 43.13
N GLU A 161 10.41 -24.22 43.29
CA GLU A 161 9.93 -24.88 44.53
C GLU A 161 10.69 -26.18 44.81
N MET A 162 10.90 -27.02 43.78
CA MET A 162 11.70 -28.24 43.91
C MET A 162 13.13 -27.96 44.36
N LEU A 163 13.78 -26.92 43.81
CA LEU A 163 15.16 -26.56 44.10
C LEU A 163 15.34 -25.88 45.47
N THR A 164 14.34 -25.13 45.93
CA THR A 164 14.35 -24.46 47.25
C THR A 164 13.95 -25.39 48.39
N SER A 165 13.37 -26.55 48.08
CA SER A 165 12.97 -27.56 49.07
C SER A 165 14.15 -28.06 49.90
N GLN A 166 13.99 -28.05 51.23
CA GLN A 166 14.96 -28.61 52.18
C GLN A 166 14.71 -30.08 52.55
N HIS A 167 13.87 -30.79 51.78
CA HIS A 167 13.46 -32.18 52.07
C HIS A 167 14.66 -33.13 52.24
N PHE A 168 15.78 -32.86 51.56
CA PHE A 168 17.01 -33.65 51.69
C PHE A 168 17.56 -33.75 53.12
N ARG A 169 17.25 -32.79 54.01
CA ARG A 169 17.72 -32.79 55.41
C ARG A 169 17.07 -33.88 56.27
N GLN A 170 15.92 -34.40 55.85
CA GLN A 170 15.15 -35.40 56.60
C GLN A 170 15.21 -36.80 55.93
N CYS A 171 15.88 -36.92 54.78
CA CYS A 171 15.97 -38.16 54.01
C CYS A 171 16.97 -39.17 54.60
N LYS A 172 16.68 -40.46 54.43
CA LYS A 172 17.65 -41.55 54.67
C LYS A 172 18.69 -41.61 53.53
N LEU A 173 19.83 -42.25 53.78
CA LEU A 173 20.95 -42.34 52.81
C LEU A 173 20.53 -42.82 51.40
N ASN A 174 19.63 -43.79 51.31
CA ASN A 174 19.15 -44.33 50.04
C ASN A 174 18.29 -43.32 49.26
N GLU A 175 17.42 -42.60 49.96
CA GLU A 175 16.59 -41.53 49.38
C GLU A 175 17.45 -40.36 48.92
N LEU A 176 18.48 -40.02 49.69
CA LEU A 176 19.45 -38.97 49.34
C LEU A 176 20.25 -39.32 48.08
N LYS A 177 20.69 -40.57 47.92
CA LYS A 177 21.33 -41.05 46.69
C LYS A 177 20.38 -40.98 45.49
N ALA A 178 19.11 -41.33 45.66
CA ALA A 178 18.10 -41.20 44.60
C ALA A 178 17.85 -39.74 44.21
N LEU A 179 17.80 -38.84 45.21
CA LEU A 179 17.64 -37.41 44.99
C LEU A 179 18.84 -36.80 44.25
N LYS A 180 20.07 -37.23 44.58
CA LYS A 180 21.28 -36.85 43.84
C LYS A 180 21.17 -37.23 42.36
N LYS A 181 20.75 -38.46 42.05
CA LYS A 181 20.58 -38.90 40.66
C LYS A 181 19.51 -38.10 39.91
N LYS A 182 18.41 -37.73 40.58
CA LYS A 182 17.40 -36.81 40.02
C LYS A 182 17.97 -35.42 39.75
N HIS A 183 18.83 -34.91 40.64
CA HIS A 183 19.48 -33.62 40.48
C HIS A 183 20.45 -33.61 39.29
N GLU A 184 21.28 -34.65 39.15
CA GLU A 184 22.17 -34.80 37.99
C GLU A 184 21.38 -34.85 36.66
N ALA A 185 20.24 -35.54 36.65
CA ALA A 185 19.35 -35.55 35.49
C ALA A 185 18.74 -34.16 35.21
N PHE A 186 18.41 -33.40 36.25
CA PHE A 186 17.92 -32.03 36.14
C PHE A 186 18.98 -31.08 35.57
N GLU A 187 20.23 -31.15 36.04
CA GLU A 187 21.33 -30.32 35.50
C GLU A 187 21.58 -30.60 34.02
N SER A 188 21.50 -31.87 33.61
CA SER A 188 21.60 -32.25 32.19
C SER A 188 20.44 -31.69 31.35
N ASP A 189 19.21 -31.71 31.88
CA ASP A 189 18.03 -31.14 31.20
C ASP A 189 18.13 -29.60 31.13
N LEU A 190 18.55 -28.96 32.21
CA LEU A 190 18.79 -27.51 32.28
C LEU A 190 19.79 -27.05 31.22
N ALA A 191 20.91 -27.77 31.06
CA ALA A 191 21.91 -27.46 30.03
C ALA A 191 21.33 -27.55 28.61
N ALA A 192 20.44 -28.51 28.34
CA ALA A 192 19.77 -28.65 27.05
C ALA A 192 18.76 -27.52 26.77
N HIS A 193 18.25 -26.85 27.81
CA HIS A 193 17.32 -25.74 27.69
C HIS A 193 17.98 -24.37 27.45
N GLN A 194 19.29 -24.24 27.66
CA GLN A 194 20.03 -22.99 27.46
C GLN A 194 19.85 -22.42 26.03
N ASP A 195 20.01 -23.26 25.01
CA ASP A 195 19.82 -22.87 23.60
C ASP A 195 18.40 -22.37 23.32
N ARG A 196 17.38 -22.92 24.00
CA ARG A 196 16.00 -22.46 23.84
C ARG A 196 15.82 -21.04 24.38
N VAL A 197 16.43 -20.72 25.51
CA VAL A 197 16.39 -19.37 26.10
C VAL A 197 17.09 -18.36 25.20
N GLU A 198 18.26 -18.71 24.66
CA GLU A 198 18.99 -17.87 23.72
C GLU A 198 18.18 -17.58 22.45
N GLN A 199 17.49 -18.58 21.91
CA GLN A 199 16.58 -18.39 20.77
C GLN A 199 15.39 -17.48 21.11
N ILE A 200 14.80 -17.60 22.30
CA ILE A 200 13.70 -16.72 22.74
C ILE A 200 14.19 -15.27 22.81
N ALA A 201 15.36 -15.04 23.41
CA ALA A 201 15.97 -13.72 23.51
C ALA A 201 16.29 -13.12 22.12
N ALA A 202 16.83 -13.94 21.20
CA ALA A 202 17.12 -13.51 19.83
C ALA A 202 15.85 -13.11 19.08
N ILE A 203 14.75 -13.88 19.21
CA ILE A 203 13.47 -13.55 18.58
C ILE A 203 12.90 -12.25 19.15
N ALA A 204 12.98 -12.07 20.48
CA ALA A 204 12.52 -10.83 21.13
C ALA A 204 13.30 -9.60 20.68
N GLN A 205 14.59 -9.75 20.38
CA GLN A 205 15.44 -8.67 19.88
C GLN A 205 15.16 -8.32 18.41
N GLU A 206 14.66 -9.27 17.63
CA GLU A 206 14.27 -9.09 16.22
C GLU A 206 12.86 -8.50 16.06
N LEU A 207 12.01 -8.63 17.09
CA LEU A 207 10.63 -8.14 17.14
C LEU A 207 10.55 -6.63 17.34
#